data_AF-A0A7V9U2N6-F1
#
_entry.id   AF-A0A7V9U2N6-F1
#
_cell.length_a   1.000
_cell.length_b   1.000
_cell.length_c   1.000
_cell.angle_alpha   90.00
_cell.angle_beta   90.00
_cell.angle_gamma   90.00
#
_symmetry.space_group_name_H-M   'P 1'
#
loop_
_entity.id
_entity.type
_entity.pdbx_description
1 polymer ?
#
loop_
_entity_poly.entity_id
_entity_poly.type
_entity_poly.pdbx_seq_one_letter_code
_entity_poly.pdbx_strand_id
1 'polypeptide(L)'
;MTIVEDRLAILDTLVLEHGAHSPDGKFCIMEATAYIAGEPWSDAPKCVSPVIGAFLRSWNDSLGDNDRQLLKPYVTRVIGTRTNAKDEEKRSWMATDWLARECAPAFLRLARLTEHAEALEGLAALTTPKRAQKAQPALAAARAAARD
;
A
#
# COMPACT_ATOMS: atom_id res chain seq x y z
N MET A 1 -8.85 -8.48 -18.58
CA MET A 1 -9.15 -8.95 -17.21
C MET A 1 -10.47 -8.32 -16.82
N THR A 2 -11.40 -9.11 -16.28
CA THR A 2 -12.83 -8.74 -16.24
C THR A 2 -13.28 -8.47 -14.82
N ILE A 3 -13.96 -7.34 -14.65
CA ILE A 3 -14.86 -7.11 -13.53
C ILE A 3 -16.09 -7.98 -13.80
N VAL A 4 -16.59 -8.70 -12.82
CA VAL A 4 -17.89 -9.39 -12.92
C VAL A 4 -18.95 -8.36 -12.53
N GLU A 5 -19.68 -7.84 -13.52
CA GLU A 5 -20.58 -6.69 -13.37
C GLU A 5 -21.66 -6.95 -12.31
N ASP A 6 -22.25 -8.15 -12.27
CA ASP A 6 -23.26 -8.55 -11.27
C ASP A 6 -22.72 -8.50 -9.83
N ARG A 7 -21.39 -8.58 -9.65
CA ARG A 7 -20.75 -8.49 -8.34
C ARG A 7 -20.49 -7.06 -7.92
N LEU A 8 -20.58 -6.05 -8.79
CA LEU A 8 -20.26 -4.67 -8.42
C LEU A 8 -21.20 -4.10 -7.34
N ALA A 9 -22.47 -4.51 -7.35
CA ALA A 9 -23.49 -4.03 -6.41
C ALA A 9 -23.13 -4.31 -4.93
N ILE A 10 -22.20 -5.24 -4.65
CA ILE A 10 -21.77 -5.48 -3.28
C ILE A 10 -21.04 -4.27 -2.68
N LEU A 11 -20.43 -3.38 -3.49
CA LEU A 11 -19.69 -2.22 -2.97
C LEU A 11 -20.58 -1.23 -2.21
N ASP A 12 -21.86 -1.15 -2.59
CA ASP A 12 -22.85 -0.26 -1.96
C ASP A 12 -23.19 -0.72 -0.54
N THR A 13 -23.12 -2.02 -0.27
CA THR A 13 -23.61 -2.63 0.98
C THR A 13 -22.53 -3.28 1.84
N LEU A 14 -21.44 -3.75 1.24
CA LEU A 14 -20.36 -4.41 1.97
C LEU A 14 -19.72 -3.45 2.97
N VAL A 15 -19.20 -4.00 4.06
CA VAL A 15 -18.35 -3.29 5.01
C VAL A 15 -16.99 -3.97 4.96
N LEU A 16 -15.94 -3.18 4.73
CA LEU A 16 -14.58 -3.71 4.80
C LEU A 16 -14.22 -3.98 6.26
N GLU A 17 -13.64 -5.14 6.54
CA GLU A 17 -13.21 -5.62 7.86
C GLU A 17 -11.68 -5.81 7.93
N HIS A 18 -11.18 -5.95 9.15
CA HIS A 18 -9.76 -6.17 9.45
C HIS A 18 -9.35 -7.62 9.23
N GLY A 19 -8.16 -7.82 8.66
CA GLY A 19 -7.57 -9.14 8.50
C GLY A 19 -8.16 -9.90 7.32
N ALA A 20 -7.76 -11.17 7.20
CA ALA A 20 -8.23 -12.09 6.17
C ALA A 20 -9.37 -12.97 6.71
N HIS A 21 -10.27 -13.35 5.82
CA HIS A 21 -11.52 -14.02 6.12
C HIS A 21 -11.72 -15.26 5.25
N SER A 22 -12.66 -16.10 5.69
CA SER A 22 -13.26 -17.12 4.84
C SER A 22 -14.34 -16.49 3.95
N PRO A 23 -14.84 -17.15 2.90
CA PRO A 23 -15.94 -16.64 2.08
C PRO A 23 -17.30 -16.73 2.81
N ASP A 24 -17.41 -16.07 3.96
CA ASP A 24 -18.56 -16.07 4.89
C ASP A 24 -19.35 -14.75 4.86
N GLY A 25 -19.06 -13.87 3.90
CA GLY A 25 -19.69 -12.57 3.73
C GLY A 25 -18.89 -11.40 4.31
N LYS A 26 -17.75 -11.67 4.96
CA LYS A 26 -16.79 -10.65 5.40
C LYS A 26 -15.73 -10.42 4.35
N PHE A 27 -15.24 -9.19 4.24
CA PHE A 27 -14.29 -8.82 3.21
C PHE A 27 -13.23 -7.88 3.76
N CYS A 28 -11.96 -8.21 3.56
CA CYS A 28 -10.93 -7.19 3.43
C CYS A 28 -10.99 -6.59 2.01
N ILE A 29 -10.27 -5.49 1.79
CA ILE A 29 -10.22 -4.85 0.47
C ILE A 29 -9.79 -5.81 -0.65
N MET A 30 -8.81 -6.68 -0.40
CA MET A 30 -8.27 -7.60 -1.41
C MET A 30 -9.20 -8.78 -1.69
N GLU A 31 -9.94 -9.25 -0.69
CA GLU A 31 -10.97 -10.28 -0.88
C GLU A 31 -12.14 -9.75 -1.70
N ALA A 32 -12.58 -8.51 -1.44
CA ALA A 32 -13.57 -7.84 -2.25
C ALA A 32 -13.09 -7.68 -3.70
N THR A 33 -11.80 -7.34 -3.89
CA THR A 33 -11.20 -7.27 -5.21
C THR A 33 -11.16 -8.63 -5.91
N ALA A 34 -10.75 -9.70 -5.22
CA ALA A 34 -10.74 -11.05 -5.78
C ALA A 34 -12.14 -11.49 -6.19
N TYR A 35 -13.13 -11.26 -5.32
CA TYR A 35 -14.53 -11.56 -5.58
C TYR A 35 -15.05 -10.81 -6.80
N ILE A 36 -14.88 -9.49 -6.89
CA ILE A 36 -15.34 -8.68 -8.02
C ILE A 36 -14.60 -9.02 -9.31
N ALA A 37 -13.31 -9.39 -9.23
CA ALA A 37 -12.53 -9.80 -10.39
C ALA A 37 -12.83 -11.24 -10.87
N GLY A 38 -13.73 -11.97 -10.20
CA GLY A 38 -14.04 -13.35 -10.56
C GLY A 38 -12.96 -14.37 -10.20
N GLU A 39 -11.99 -14.00 -9.37
CA GLU A 39 -10.91 -14.88 -8.95
C GLU A 39 -11.33 -15.80 -7.78
N PRO A 40 -10.57 -16.89 -7.51
CA PRO A 40 -10.72 -17.63 -6.27
C PRO A 40 -10.57 -16.71 -5.06
N TRP A 41 -11.32 -16.99 -3.99
CA TRP A 41 -11.25 -16.23 -2.74
C TRP A 41 -9.82 -16.15 -2.21
N SER A 42 -9.31 -14.93 -2.04
CA SER A 42 -7.97 -14.67 -1.54
C SER A 42 -7.81 -13.19 -1.20
N ASP A 43 -6.99 -12.89 -0.20
CA ASP A 43 -6.46 -11.55 0.09
C ASP A 43 -5.21 -11.21 -0.75
N ALA A 44 -4.79 -12.10 -1.65
CA ALA A 44 -3.67 -11.95 -2.56
C ALA A 44 -4.06 -12.25 -4.02
N PRO A 45 -5.09 -11.57 -4.58
CA PRO A 45 -5.57 -11.80 -5.94
C PRO A 45 -4.44 -11.71 -6.98
N LYS A 46 -4.46 -12.62 -7.96
CA LYS A 46 -3.51 -12.64 -9.09
C LYS A 46 -3.68 -11.44 -10.01
N CYS A 47 -4.89 -10.92 -10.02
CA CYS A 47 -5.37 -9.73 -10.68
C CYS A 47 -4.65 -8.43 -10.25
N VAL A 48 -4.09 -8.39 -9.04
CA VAL A 48 -3.51 -7.19 -8.43
C VAL A 48 -1.99 -7.31 -8.32
N SER A 49 -1.28 -6.21 -8.58
CA SER A 49 0.16 -6.09 -8.31
C SER A 49 0.46 -6.54 -6.87
N PRO A 50 1.43 -7.46 -6.64
CA PRO A 50 1.78 -7.88 -5.29
C PRO A 50 2.25 -6.71 -4.40
N VAL A 51 2.85 -5.67 -4.98
CA VAL A 51 3.27 -4.45 -4.25
C VAL A 51 2.05 -3.66 -3.78
N ILE A 52 1.10 -3.39 -4.69
CA ILE A 52 -0.14 -2.68 -4.37
C ILE A 52 -0.97 -3.49 -3.38
N GLY A 53 -1.07 -4.81 -3.57
CA GLY A 53 -1.80 -5.69 -2.65
C GLY A 53 -1.21 -5.69 -1.24
N ALA A 54 0.12 -5.73 -1.11
CA ALA A 54 0.78 -5.62 0.19
C ALA A 54 0.50 -4.28 0.89
N PHE A 55 0.58 -3.18 0.13
CA PHE A 55 0.24 -1.85 0.65
C PHE A 55 -1.22 -1.76 1.12
N LEU A 56 -2.16 -2.23 0.30
CA LEU A 56 -3.58 -2.13 0.61
C LEU A 56 -4.01 -3.05 1.75
N ARG A 57 -3.41 -4.24 1.91
CA ARG A 57 -3.64 -5.06 3.12
C ARG A 57 -3.16 -4.34 4.38
N SER A 58 -1.93 -3.82 4.35
CA SER A 58 -1.39 -3.06 5.50
C SER A 58 -2.25 -1.83 5.82
N TRP A 59 -2.72 -1.10 4.80
CA TRP A 59 -3.56 0.08 5.00
C TRP A 59 -4.95 -0.30 5.51
N ASN A 60 -5.56 -1.35 4.93
CA ASN A 60 -6.82 -1.91 5.42
C ASN A 60 -6.74 -2.22 6.91
N ASP A 61 -5.67 -2.90 7.33
CA ASP A 61 -5.56 -3.40 8.70
C ASP A 61 -5.19 -2.33 9.72
N SER A 62 -4.58 -1.23 9.27
CA SER A 62 -4.15 -0.11 10.13
C SER A 62 -5.22 0.96 10.34
N LEU A 63 -6.25 1.01 9.49
CA LEU A 63 -7.34 1.98 9.62
C LEU A 63 -8.38 1.53 10.65
N GLY A 64 -8.99 2.50 11.34
CA GLY A 64 -10.20 2.26 12.13
C GLY A 64 -11.39 1.92 11.23
N ASP A 65 -12.42 1.30 11.79
CA ASP A 65 -13.53 0.71 11.02
C ASP A 65 -14.25 1.68 10.08
N ASN A 66 -14.45 2.92 10.52
CA ASN A 66 -15.09 3.96 9.71
C ASN A 66 -14.19 4.41 8.55
N ASP A 67 -12.92 4.71 8.82
CA ASP A 67 -11.97 5.20 7.81
C ASP A 67 -11.63 4.12 6.79
N ARG A 68 -11.64 2.85 7.19
CA ARG A 68 -11.42 1.71 6.29
C ARG A 68 -12.37 1.72 5.08
N GLN A 69 -13.58 2.27 5.24
CA GLN A 69 -14.55 2.32 4.15
C GLN A 69 -14.16 3.29 3.03
N LEU A 70 -13.22 4.23 3.29
CA LEU A 70 -12.61 5.07 2.25
C LEU A 70 -11.84 4.26 1.22
N LEU A 71 -11.52 2.99 1.51
CA LEU A 71 -10.82 2.10 0.59
C LEU A 71 -11.71 1.49 -0.51
N LYS A 72 -13.05 1.55 -0.37
CA LYS A 72 -13.99 0.96 -1.34
C LYS A 72 -13.74 1.33 -2.80
N PRO A 73 -13.46 2.60 -3.18
CA PRO A 73 -13.18 2.95 -4.57
C PRO A 73 -11.95 2.25 -5.16
N TYR A 74 -11.01 1.79 -4.32
CA TYR A 74 -9.81 1.10 -4.78
C TYR A 74 -10.05 -0.37 -5.09
N VAL A 75 -11.14 -0.97 -4.61
CA VAL A 75 -11.47 -2.38 -4.86
C VAL A 75 -11.49 -2.69 -6.35
N THR A 76 -12.02 -1.80 -7.19
CA THR A 76 -12.04 -1.95 -8.64
C THR A 76 -10.83 -1.32 -9.32
N ARG A 77 -10.33 -0.19 -8.79
CA ARG A 77 -9.22 0.59 -9.41
C ARG A 77 -7.92 -0.19 -9.54
N VAL A 78 -7.70 -1.19 -8.69
CA VAL A 78 -6.46 -1.99 -8.67
C VAL A 78 -6.54 -3.28 -9.49
N ILE A 79 -7.71 -3.60 -10.03
CA ILE A 79 -7.92 -4.74 -10.91
C ILE A 79 -7.08 -4.54 -12.18
N GLY A 80 -6.25 -5.53 -12.51
CA GLY A 80 -5.41 -5.52 -13.72
C GLY A 80 -4.10 -4.78 -13.53
N THR A 81 -3.75 -4.40 -12.30
CA THR A 81 -2.46 -3.79 -12.01
C THR A 81 -1.30 -4.78 -12.06
N ARG A 82 -1.54 -6.10 -11.93
CA ARG A 82 -0.47 -7.07 -12.14
C ARG A 82 -0.16 -7.17 -13.63
N THR A 83 1.05 -6.76 -14.01
CA THR A 83 1.48 -6.72 -15.41
C THR A 83 2.73 -7.58 -15.62
N ASN A 84 3.91 -7.04 -15.33
CA ASN A 84 5.18 -7.74 -15.53
C ASN A 84 6.18 -7.37 -14.42
N ALA A 85 7.28 -8.13 -14.33
CA ALA A 85 8.29 -7.95 -13.29
C ALA A 85 8.92 -6.54 -13.26
N LYS A 86 9.08 -5.88 -14.41
CA LYS A 86 9.64 -4.52 -14.48
C LYS A 86 8.68 -3.49 -13.88
N ASP A 87 7.38 -3.65 -14.11
CA ASP A 87 6.37 -2.79 -13.49
C ASP A 87 6.29 -3.01 -11.98
N GLU A 88 6.43 -4.25 -11.50
CA GLU A 88 6.49 -4.54 -10.06
C GLU A 88 7.74 -3.95 -9.40
N GLU A 89 8.89 -4.03 -10.06
CA GLU A 89 10.12 -3.37 -9.60
C GLU A 89 9.93 -1.85 -9.54
N LYS A 90 9.36 -1.24 -10.59
CA LYS A 90 9.07 0.19 -10.62
C LYS A 90 8.14 0.62 -9.48
N ARG A 91 7.05 -0.12 -9.23
CA ARG A 91 6.12 0.16 -8.12
C ARG A 91 6.79 0.00 -6.75
N SER A 92 7.65 -1.00 -6.59
CA SER A 92 8.42 -1.22 -5.36
C SER A 92 9.32 -0.01 -5.05
N TRP A 93 9.99 0.54 -6.07
CA TRP A 93 10.79 1.75 -5.91
C TRP A 93 9.95 2.99 -5.67
N MET A 94 8.80 3.15 -6.33
CA MET A 94 7.87 4.25 -6.04
C MET A 94 7.42 4.25 -4.57
N ALA A 95 7.04 3.08 -4.04
CA ALA A 95 6.65 2.95 -2.63
C ALA A 95 7.82 3.25 -1.69
N THR A 96 9.01 2.72 -1.99
CA THR A 96 10.23 2.94 -1.17
C THR A 96 10.62 4.42 -1.15
N ASP A 97 10.60 5.07 -2.30
CA ASP A 97 10.92 6.48 -2.47
C ASP A 97 9.96 7.38 -1.70
N TRP A 98 8.65 7.15 -1.85
CA TRP A 98 7.62 7.90 -1.14
C TRP A 98 7.73 7.72 0.38
N LEU A 99 7.93 6.49 0.85
CA LEU A 99 8.11 6.23 2.28
C LEU A 99 9.33 6.97 2.85
N ALA A 100 10.44 6.97 2.12
CA ALA A 100 11.68 7.56 2.58
C ALA A 100 11.71 9.10 2.52
N ARG A 101 11.16 9.68 1.45
CA ARG A 101 11.33 11.12 1.15
C ARG A 101 10.09 11.97 1.40
N GLU A 102 8.93 11.37 1.66
CA GLU A 102 7.68 12.09 1.90
C GLU A 102 7.06 11.67 3.25
N CYS A 103 6.79 10.38 3.45
CA CYS A 103 6.13 9.91 4.68
C CYS A 103 7.01 10.08 5.91
N ALA A 104 8.23 9.55 5.88
CA ALA A 104 9.13 9.62 7.04
C ALA A 104 9.42 11.09 7.44
N PRO A 105 9.76 12.01 6.51
CA PRO A 105 9.93 13.43 6.84
C PRO A 105 8.72 14.07 7.50
N ALA A 106 7.50 13.79 7.02
CA ALA A 106 6.29 14.34 7.62
C ALA A 106 6.16 13.98 9.11
N PHE A 107 6.41 12.71 9.46
CA PHE A 107 6.39 12.27 10.86
C PHE A 107 7.59 12.80 11.66
N LEU A 108 8.77 12.90 11.06
CA LEU A 108 9.94 13.50 11.72
C LEU A 108 9.72 14.97 12.04
N ARG A 109 9.06 15.74 11.16
CA ARG A 109 8.68 17.13 11.44
C ARG A 109 7.69 17.22 12.60
N LEU A 110 6.70 16.33 12.67
CA LEU A 110 5.78 16.26 13.80
C LEU A 110 6.51 15.96 15.13
N ALA A 111 7.54 15.11 15.08
CA ALA A 111 8.42 14.81 16.20
C ALA A 111 9.48 15.90 16.48
N ARG A 112 9.48 17.01 15.74
CA ARG A 112 10.46 18.11 15.82
C ARG A 112 11.90 17.69 15.48
N LEU A 113 12.09 16.57 14.78
CA LEU A 113 13.35 16.10 14.23
C LEU A 113 13.61 16.73 12.85
N THR A 114 13.58 18.07 12.80
CA THR A 114 13.56 18.84 11.54
C THR A 114 14.79 18.59 10.67
N GLU A 115 15.99 18.55 11.24
CA GLU A 115 17.22 18.31 10.47
C GLU A 115 17.22 16.95 9.77
N HIS A 116 16.69 15.91 10.44
CA HIS A 116 16.54 14.59 9.84
C HIS A 116 15.48 14.55 8.76
N ALA A 117 14.37 15.28 8.93
CA ALA A 117 13.35 15.41 7.89
C ALA A 117 13.94 16.05 6.62
N GLU A 118 14.63 17.18 6.76
CA GLU A 118 15.26 17.91 5.64
C GLU A 118 16.32 17.07 4.94
N ALA A 119 17.13 16.31 5.71
CA ALA A 119 18.11 15.40 5.14
C ALA A 119 17.48 14.31 4.26
N LEU A 120 16.31 13.79 4.65
CA LEU A 120 15.58 12.78 3.89
C LEU A 120 14.85 13.37 2.67
N GLU A 121 14.22 14.54 2.81
CA GLU A 121 13.60 15.30 1.71
C GLU A 121 14.63 15.63 0.60
N GLY A 122 15.86 15.98 1.01
CA GLY A 122 16.98 16.30 0.12
C GLY A 122 17.62 15.10 -0.60
N LEU A 123 17.20 13.87 -0.33
CA LEU A 123 17.71 12.68 -1.02
C LEU A 123 17.32 12.68 -2.50
N ALA A 124 18.23 12.21 -3.35
CA ALA A 124 17.88 11.86 -4.72
C ALA A 124 16.85 10.72 -4.74
N ALA A 125 15.93 10.74 -5.71
CA ALA A 125 14.88 9.73 -5.82
C ALA A 125 15.44 8.30 -5.80
N LEU A 126 14.89 7.45 -4.92
CA LEU A 126 15.29 6.07 -4.65
C LEU A 126 14.70 5.13 -5.70
N THR A 127 15.27 5.15 -6.91
CA THR A 127 14.78 4.36 -8.04
C THR A 127 15.62 3.13 -8.36
N THR A 128 16.70 2.89 -7.61
CA THR A 128 17.62 1.75 -7.81
C THR A 128 18.28 1.35 -6.49
N PRO A 129 18.78 0.10 -6.37
CA PRO A 129 19.52 -0.34 -5.18
C PRO A 129 20.71 0.55 -4.81
N LYS A 130 21.47 1.02 -5.81
CA LYS A 130 22.64 1.89 -5.60
C LYS A 130 22.25 3.23 -4.96
N ARG A 131 21.11 3.80 -5.36
CA ARG A 131 20.60 5.04 -4.76
C ARG A 131 20.10 4.81 -3.33
N ALA A 132 19.39 3.72 -3.09
CA ALA A 132 18.97 3.33 -1.75
C ALA A 132 20.17 3.12 -0.80
N GLN A 133 21.22 2.43 -1.27
CA GLN A 133 22.45 2.24 -0.50
C GLN A 133 23.13 3.58 -0.16
N LYS A 134 23.16 4.54 -1.10
CA LYS A 134 23.71 5.87 -0.85
C LYS A 134 22.87 6.67 0.16
N ALA A 135 21.55 6.47 0.19
CA ALA A 135 20.65 7.10 1.16
C ALA A 135 20.68 6.44 2.55
N GLN A 136 21.17 5.21 2.65
CA GLN A 136 21.14 4.40 3.87
C GLN A 136 21.69 5.09 5.12
N PRO A 137 22.81 5.86 5.07
CA PRO A 137 23.30 6.56 6.26
C PRO A 137 22.32 7.59 6.82
N ALA A 138 21.67 8.38 5.95
CA ALA A 138 20.68 9.37 6.37
C ALA A 138 19.43 8.69 6.96
N LEU A 139 18.96 7.62 6.32
CA LEU A 139 17.83 6.80 6.80
C LEU A 139 18.14 6.17 8.17
N ALA A 140 19.35 5.67 8.38
CA ALA A 140 19.77 5.09 9.64
C ALA A 140 19.86 6.14 10.76
N ALA A 141 20.41 7.32 10.47
CA ALA A 141 20.49 8.42 11.43
C ALA A 141 19.10 8.90 11.86
N ALA A 142 18.19 9.14 10.90
CA ALA A 142 16.82 9.53 11.19
C ALA A 142 16.08 8.48 12.03
N ARG A 143 16.27 7.19 11.73
CA ARG A 143 15.68 6.09 12.50
C ARG A 143 16.21 6.01 13.92
N ALA A 144 17.50 6.25 14.13
CA ALA A 144 18.10 6.25 15.46
C ALA A 144 17.50 7.38 16.32
N ALA A 145 17.49 8.60 15.81
CA ALA A 145 16.93 9.76 16.51
C ALA A 145 15.43 9.62 16.83
N ALA A 146 14.66 8.94 15.98
CA ALA A 146 13.23 8.69 16.22
C ALA A 146 12.94 7.61 17.27
N ARG A 147 13.98 6.97 17.84
CA ARG A 147 13.85 5.91 18.86
C ARG A 147 14.36 6.32 20.24
N ASP A 148 15.02 7.48 20.32
CA ASP A 148 15.46 8.09 21.58
C ASP A 148 14.27 8.82 22.25
#